data_AF-A0A2G1BRC5-F1
#
_entry.id   AF-A0A2G1BRC5-F1
#
_cell.length_a   1.000
_cell.length_b   1.000
_cell.length_c   1.000
_cell.angle_alpha   90.00
_cell.angle_beta   90.00
_cell.angle_gamma   90.00
#
_symmetry.space_group_name_H-M   'P 1'
#
loop_
_entity.id
_entity.type
_entity.pdbx_description
1 polymer ?
#
loop_
_entity_poly.entity_id
_entity_poly.type
_entity_poly.pdbx_seq_one_letter_code
_entity_poly.pdbx_strand_id
1 'polypeptide(L)'
;MFSKIKIIVQFIVFVLSINVFGQNPEYAYLVKTEITGMLHANMGNLDIVTDKGYSGGTNYRAFEIGKIYFDFIDLQTSFNEVTSKVHNYAIRINNLPDCEYRREKTVLRENFNNAIYLGFNGCSFDQKLYPLHIVGTDNAKPVCSIDNIELKGGYDWEYLIGDKDNTALEWKNLANATPTINVNVGDIYAKENIIINELPVGSEKRNIHFRTGHIASDKYVAPKTYSVIGCSPQYKGYYNQTKTSCFYKSDGNIGLKLDRNIDSNKERLVVTLYKSDRVLIGQEHTTSSLIPLNATNYGYIWPNDIDAGTYYFLYQTQNINLDIPTAPNIDDGSSWDKLVKTPNFTIEKATNVDFTAKWLNDESCFEAGDGKIQVEVTSGETGRSYLYIVYKIEGTIENLERNWTSFSGITTVISGLGKGKYKIKVKDSQGCLAK
;
A
#
# COMPACT_ATOMS: atom_id res chain seq x y z
N MET A 1 -41.26 0.20 -68.50
CA MET A 1 -40.30 0.80 -69.46
C MET A 1 -40.05 2.23 -68.98
N PHE A 2 -38.85 2.52 -68.45
CA PHE A 2 -38.33 3.83 -68.02
C PHE A 2 -39.12 4.60 -66.93
N SER A 3 -38.57 5.45 -66.07
CA SER A 3 -37.25 5.70 -65.50
C SER A 3 -37.43 6.96 -64.62
N LYS A 4 -36.94 6.89 -63.36
CA LYS A 4 -36.32 7.95 -62.55
C LYS A 4 -36.87 9.40 -62.62
N ILE A 5 -37.15 9.98 -61.46
CA ILE A 5 -36.33 11.05 -60.87
C ILE A 5 -36.45 10.93 -59.33
N LYS A 6 -35.34 10.61 -58.68
CA LYS A 6 -35.16 10.73 -57.23
C LYS A 6 -34.77 12.18 -56.95
N ILE A 7 -35.60 12.90 -56.20
CA ILE A 7 -35.20 14.17 -55.58
C ILE A 7 -34.43 13.79 -54.31
N ILE A 8 -33.11 13.93 -54.36
CA ILE A 8 -32.25 13.87 -53.17
C ILE A 8 -32.34 15.25 -52.53
N VAL A 9 -33.08 15.35 -51.42
CA VAL A 9 -33.01 16.50 -50.52
C VAL A 9 -31.69 16.37 -49.75
N GLN A 10 -30.70 17.14 -50.17
CA GLN A 10 -29.40 17.24 -49.53
C GLN A 10 -29.57 18.12 -48.27
N PHE A 11 -29.90 17.50 -47.15
CA PHE A 11 -29.77 18.13 -45.84
C PHE A 11 -28.27 18.19 -45.51
N ILE A 12 -27.64 19.32 -45.83
CA ILE A 12 -26.33 19.68 -45.28
C ILE A 12 -26.56 19.96 -43.79
N VAL A 13 -26.39 18.92 -42.98
CA VAL A 13 -26.18 19.08 -41.54
C VAL A 13 -24.82 19.76 -41.42
N PHE A 14 -24.83 21.07 -41.16
CA PHE A 14 -23.73 21.74 -40.50
C PHE A 14 -23.51 20.97 -39.19
N VAL A 15 -22.50 20.10 -39.17
CA VAL A 15 -21.88 19.62 -37.95
C VAL A 15 -21.26 20.88 -37.33
N LEU A 16 -22.08 21.59 -36.57
CA LEU A 16 -21.64 22.56 -35.59
C LEU A 16 -20.60 21.84 -34.76
N SER A 17 -19.36 22.29 -34.96
CA SER A 17 -18.20 22.09 -34.12
C SER A 17 -18.62 21.92 -32.67
N ILE A 18 -18.72 20.65 -32.27
CA ILE A 18 -18.64 20.27 -30.87
C ILE A 18 -17.28 20.82 -30.46
N ASN A 19 -17.28 21.86 -29.64
CA ASN A 19 -16.06 22.30 -28.97
C ASN A 19 -15.55 21.07 -28.22
N VAL A 20 -14.56 20.41 -28.83
CA VAL A 20 -13.70 19.47 -28.14
C VAL A 20 -13.23 20.24 -26.93
N PHE A 21 -13.58 19.81 -25.71
CA PHE A 21 -12.82 20.17 -24.53
C PHE A 21 -11.36 19.92 -24.92
N GLY A 22 -10.61 20.99 -25.20
CA GLY A 22 -9.23 20.88 -25.66
C GLY A 22 -8.52 20.00 -24.65
N GLN A 23 -8.11 18.80 -25.06
CA GLN A 23 -7.40 17.91 -24.17
C GLN A 23 -6.11 18.62 -23.80
N ASN A 24 -5.94 18.96 -22.52
CA ASN A 24 -4.72 19.56 -22.03
C ASN A 24 -3.53 18.69 -22.50
N PRO A 25 -2.42 19.30 -22.95
CA PRO A 25 -1.29 18.54 -23.45
C PRO A 25 -0.65 17.72 -22.32
N GLU A 26 -0.10 16.55 -22.63
CA GLU A 26 0.64 15.73 -21.66
C GLU A 26 2.02 16.33 -21.31
N TYR A 27 2.60 17.07 -22.27
CA TYR A 27 3.89 17.74 -22.14
C TYR A 27 3.77 19.18 -22.65
N ALA A 28 4.41 20.10 -21.94
CA ALA A 28 4.55 21.48 -22.38
C ALA A 28 5.87 22.08 -21.87
N TYR A 29 6.26 23.23 -22.43
CA TYR A 29 7.24 24.11 -21.80
C TYR A 29 6.57 25.39 -21.34
N LEU A 30 6.90 25.83 -20.12
CA LEU A 30 6.70 27.21 -19.71
C LEU A 30 8.00 27.97 -19.95
N VAL A 31 7.98 28.92 -20.86
CA VAL A 31 9.12 29.77 -21.19
C VAL A 31 9.02 31.06 -20.40
N LYS A 32 9.96 31.27 -19.47
CA LYS A 32 10.17 32.57 -18.83
C LYS A 32 11.23 33.34 -19.59
N THR A 33 10.89 34.51 -20.14
CA THR A 33 11.85 35.41 -20.80
C THR A 33 11.98 36.70 -20.00
N GLU A 34 13.18 36.99 -19.52
CA GLU A 34 13.52 38.25 -18.84
C GLU A 34 14.43 39.10 -19.72
N ILE A 35 14.09 40.38 -19.89
CA ILE A 35 14.94 41.35 -20.59
C ILE A 35 15.98 41.86 -19.60
N THR A 36 17.26 41.54 -19.82
CA THR A 36 18.37 41.87 -18.92
C THR A 36 19.19 43.08 -19.37
N GLY A 37 18.93 43.62 -20.56
CA GLY A 37 19.63 44.78 -21.12
C GLY A 37 18.83 45.48 -22.23
N MET A 38 19.27 46.66 -22.65
CA MET A 38 18.67 47.39 -23.77
C MET A 38 19.74 47.80 -24.78
N LEU A 39 19.51 47.47 -26.05
CA LEU A 39 20.35 47.86 -27.20
C LEU A 39 19.43 48.27 -28.36
N HIS A 40 19.95 49.09 -29.28
CA HIS A 40 19.15 49.88 -30.25
C HIS A 40 18.29 49.05 -31.23
N ALA A 41 18.66 47.80 -31.54
CA ALA A 41 17.78 46.81 -32.15
C ALA A 41 18.11 45.43 -31.61
N ASN A 42 17.28 44.90 -30.72
CA ASN A 42 17.59 43.73 -29.90
C ASN A 42 16.40 42.79 -29.84
N MET A 43 16.53 41.63 -30.48
CA MET A 43 15.45 40.65 -30.64
C MET A 43 15.90 39.32 -30.06
N GLY A 44 15.05 38.77 -29.19
CA GLY A 44 15.23 37.47 -28.59
C GLY A 44 14.21 36.52 -29.19
N ASN A 45 14.68 35.45 -29.81
CA ASN A 45 13.84 34.42 -30.39
C ASN A 45 14.17 33.08 -29.75
N LEU A 46 13.14 32.33 -29.40
CA LEU A 46 13.23 30.93 -29.00
C LEU A 46 12.21 30.14 -29.81
N ASP A 47 12.65 29.13 -30.54
CA ASP A 47 11.78 28.16 -31.21
C ASP A 47 11.87 26.80 -30.51
N ILE A 48 10.74 26.10 -30.43
CA ILE A 48 10.64 24.73 -29.89
C ILE A 48 10.11 23.82 -31.00
N VAL A 49 10.90 22.81 -31.33
CA VAL A 49 10.65 21.89 -32.45
C VAL A 49 10.81 20.47 -31.97
N THR A 50 9.84 19.60 -32.23
CA THR A 50 9.94 18.16 -31.98
C THR A 50 10.30 17.41 -33.26
N ASP A 51 10.61 16.12 -33.14
CA ASP A 51 10.67 15.21 -34.29
C ASP A 51 9.33 15.05 -35.04
N LYS A 52 8.23 15.61 -34.50
CA LYS A 52 6.90 15.66 -35.13
C LYS A 52 6.57 17.03 -35.75
N GLY A 53 7.49 18.00 -35.66
CA GLY A 53 7.36 19.32 -36.28
C GLY A 53 7.45 20.47 -35.29
N TYR A 54 7.16 21.67 -35.77
CA TYR A 54 7.19 22.89 -34.96
C TYR A 54 6.09 22.88 -33.90
N SER A 55 6.44 23.15 -32.64
CA SER A 55 5.49 23.18 -31.51
C SER A 55 5.11 24.61 -31.12
N GLY A 56 6.04 25.55 -31.22
CA GLY A 56 5.80 26.95 -30.86
C GLY A 56 7.11 27.69 -30.63
N GLY A 57 7.01 28.97 -30.27
CA GLY A 57 8.17 29.81 -30.04
C GLY A 57 7.79 31.17 -29.49
N THR A 58 8.78 31.91 -29.03
CA THR A 58 8.64 33.24 -28.45
C THR A 58 9.49 34.23 -29.22
N ASN A 59 9.01 35.48 -29.32
CA ASN A 59 9.74 36.56 -29.97
C ASN A 59 9.53 37.87 -29.21
N TYR A 60 10.59 38.39 -28.63
CA TYR A 60 10.54 39.60 -27.82
C TYR A 60 11.60 40.61 -28.26
N ARG A 61 11.25 41.89 -28.12
CA ARG A 61 12.17 43.01 -28.32
C ARG A 61 12.54 43.61 -26.96
N ALA A 62 13.82 43.90 -26.75
CA ALA A 62 14.32 44.41 -25.48
C ALA A 62 14.06 45.91 -25.32
N PHE A 63 12.83 46.28 -24.95
CA PHE A 63 12.41 47.68 -24.76
C PHE A 63 12.51 48.17 -23.31
N GLU A 64 12.52 47.26 -22.34
CA GLU A 64 12.44 47.58 -20.91
C GLU A 64 13.19 46.54 -20.10
N ILE A 65 14.26 46.95 -19.40
CA ILE A 65 15.05 46.07 -18.53
C ILE A 65 14.20 45.62 -17.34
N GLY A 66 14.29 44.35 -16.98
CA GLY A 66 13.56 43.73 -15.88
C GLY A 66 12.16 43.26 -16.25
N LYS A 67 11.71 43.49 -17.49
CA LYS A 67 10.42 42.99 -17.96
C LYS A 67 10.47 41.47 -18.17
N ILE A 68 9.46 40.78 -17.63
CA ILE A 68 9.34 39.33 -17.64
C ILE A 68 8.10 38.93 -18.44
N TYR A 69 8.27 37.96 -19.31
CA TYR A 69 7.20 37.32 -20.08
C TYR A 69 7.14 35.83 -19.77
N PHE A 70 5.93 35.27 -19.85
CA PHE A 70 5.67 33.84 -19.71
C PHE A 70 4.88 33.35 -20.91
N ASP A 71 5.39 32.32 -21.59
CA ASP A 71 4.73 31.67 -22.72
C ASP A 71 4.56 30.18 -22.45
N PHE A 72 3.35 29.67 -22.63
CA PHE A 72 3.05 28.25 -22.53
C PHE A 72 3.06 27.62 -23.92
N ILE A 73 3.95 26.66 -24.15
CA ILE A 73 4.13 25.99 -25.44
C ILE A 73 3.78 24.51 -25.30
N ASP A 74 2.66 24.12 -25.89
CA ASP A 74 2.17 22.74 -25.94
C ASP A 74 3.09 21.88 -26.82
N LEU A 75 3.38 20.65 -26.40
CA LEU A 75 4.13 19.68 -27.19
C LEU A 75 3.22 18.55 -27.68
N GLN A 76 3.51 18.01 -28.87
CA GLN A 76 2.74 16.89 -29.41
C GLN A 76 2.99 15.61 -28.61
N THR A 77 1.96 14.91 -28.12
CA THR A 77 2.08 13.76 -27.21
C THR A 77 2.90 12.56 -27.71
N SER A 78 3.23 12.48 -29.00
CA SER A 78 3.96 11.36 -29.62
C SER A 78 5.42 11.65 -29.99
N PHE A 79 6.00 12.77 -29.51
CA PHE A 79 7.41 13.07 -29.79
C PHE A 79 8.37 12.07 -29.13
N ASN A 80 9.55 11.90 -29.74
CA ASN A 80 10.68 11.17 -29.16
C ASN A 80 11.75 12.12 -28.62
N GLU A 81 11.93 13.27 -29.28
CA GLU A 81 12.86 14.31 -28.89
C GLU A 81 12.27 15.70 -29.15
N VAL A 82 12.73 16.68 -28.36
CA VAL A 82 12.38 18.09 -28.49
C VAL A 82 13.64 18.93 -28.49
N THR A 83 13.72 19.86 -29.43
CA THR A 83 14.86 20.75 -29.64
C THR A 83 14.44 22.19 -29.44
N SER A 84 15.10 22.86 -28.49
CA SER A 84 14.97 24.28 -28.23
C SER A 84 16.07 25.04 -28.98
N LYS A 85 15.70 25.99 -29.82
CA LYS A 85 16.61 26.80 -30.63
C LYS A 85 16.49 28.25 -30.22
N VAL A 86 17.54 28.80 -29.63
CA VAL A 86 17.62 30.21 -29.25
C VAL A 86 18.43 30.97 -30.28
N HIS A 87 17.87 32.09 -30.74
CA HIS A 87 18.55 33.06 -31.56
C HIS A 87 18.29 34.46 -31.03
N ASN A 88 19.22 34.97 -30.24
CA ASN A 88 19.17 36.32 -29.72
C ASN A 88 20.22 37.16 -30.45
N TYR A 89 19.85 38.34 -30.91
CA TYR A 89 20.80 39.24 -31.56
C TYR A 89 20.54 40.69 -31.19
N ALA A 90 21.62 41.47 -31.16
CA ALA A 90 21.59 42.90 -30.93
C ALA A 90 22.46 43.64 -31.96
N ILE A 91 21.92 44.70 -32.52
CA ILE A 91 22.60 45.60 -33.45
C ILE A 91 22.76 46.96 -32.80
N ARG A 92 24.00 47.49 -32.80
CA ARG A 92 24.26 48.91 -32.53
C ARG A 92 24.26 49.67 -33.85
N ILE A 93 23.65 50.86 -33.85
CA ILE A 93 23.81 51.80 -34.97
C ILE A 93 25.30 52.18 -34.99
N ASN A 94 25.98 51.84 -36.11
CA ASN A 94 27.41 52.01 -36.42
C ASN A 94 28.37 50.81 -36.20
N ASN A 95 27.93 49.64 -35.72
CA ASN A 95 28.73 48.39 -35.73
C ASN A 95 27.84 47.14 -35.84
N LEU A 96 28.06 46.31 -36.87
CA LEU A 96 27.30 45.09 -37.18
C LEU A 96 28.07 43.83 -36.75
N PRO A 97 27.40 42.83 -36.13
CA PRO A 97 26.52 42.88 -34.97
C PRO A 97 27.33 42.97 -33.66
N ASP A 98 26.79 43.66 -32.64
CA ASP A 98 27.49 43.83 -31.36
C ASP A 98 27.29 42.62 -30.43
N CYS A 99 26.22 41.85 -30.65
CA CYS A 99 26.02 40.53 -30.03
C CYS A 99 25.15 39.63 -30.92
N GLU A 100 25.58 38.40 -31.14
CA GLU A 100 24.78 37.32 -31.71
C GLU A 100 24.96 36.07 -30.84
N TYR A 101 23.85 35.54 -30.35
CA TYR A 101 23.82 34.35 -29.50
C TYR A 101 22.90 33.32 -30.13
N ARG A 102 23.51 32.23 -30.59
CA ARG A 102 22.81 31.05 -31.10
C ARG A 102 23.14 29.85 -30.24
N ARG A 103 22.10 29.19 -29.74
CA ARG A 103 22.21 27.92 -29.01
C ARG A 103 21.07 27.01 -29.39
N GLU A 104 21.37 25.73 -29.36
CA GLU A 104 20.42 24.66 -29.58
C GLU A 104 20.60 23.65 -28.44
N LYS A 105 19.50 23.08 -27.97
CA LYS A 105 19.53 21.95 -27.05
C LYS A 105 18.41 20.98 -27.36
N THR A 106 18.78 19.72 -27.55
CA THR A 106 17.84 18.61 -27.73
C THR A 106 17.70 17.82 -26.43
N VAL A 107 16.47 17.44 -26.10
CA VAL A 107 16.12 16.62 -24.94
C VAL A 107 15.27 15.45 -25.42
N LEU A 108 15.67 14.24 -25.05
CA LEU A 108 14.88 13.03 -25.28
C LEU A 108 13.66 13.01 -24.35
N ARG A 109 12.54 12.46 -24.80
CA ARG A 109 11.29 12.37 -24.01
C ARG A 109 11.49 11.71 -22.64
N GLU A 110 12.26 10.61 -22.59
CA GLU A 110 12.59 9.90 -21.34
C GLU A 110 13.35 10.78 -20.32
N ASN A 111 14.02 11.84 -20.79
CA ASN A 111 14.83 12.76 -20.01
C ASN A 111 14.17 14.13 -19.83
N PHE A 112 12.89 14.28 -20.22
CA PHE A 112 12.21 15.58 -20.30
C PHE A 112 12.23 16.36 -18.97
N ASN A 113 12.11 15.64 -17.84
CA ASN A 113 12.10 16.21 -16.49
C ASN A 113 13.45 16.15 -15.77
N ASN A 114 14.54 15.73 -16.41
CA ASN A 114 15.83 15.58 -15.72
C ASN A 114 16.45 16.91 -15.29
N ALA A 115 16.12 18.00 -15.98
CA ALA A 115 16.55 19.34 -15.62
C ALA A 115 15.37 20.14 -15.06
N ILE A 116 15.61 20.90 -13.99
CA ILE A 116 14.61 21.81 -13.41
C ILE A 116 14.17 22.86 -14.44
N TYR A 117 15.11 23.36 -15.24
CA TYR A 117 14.85 24.18 -16.41
C TYR A 117 16.04 24.10 -17.39
N LEU A 118 15.80 24.49 -18.65
CA LEU A 118 16.86 24.78 -19.62
C LEU A 118 17.09 26.29 -19.65
N GLY A 119 18.30 26.73 -19.29
CA GLY A 119 18.65 28.15 -19.26
C GLY A 119 19.46 28.58 -20.47
N PHE A 120 19.08 29.69 -21.07
CA PHE A 120 19.77 30.35 -22.17
C PHE A 120 19.94 31.82 -21.84
N ASN A 121 21.19 32.25 -21.68
CA ASN A 121 21.52 33.63 -21.36
C ASN A 121 22.43 34.18 -22.45
N GLY A 122 21.97 35.24 -23.13
CA GLY A 122 22.69 35.80 -24.26
C GLY A 122 22.14 37.14 -24.72
N CYS A 123 23.05 38.04 -25.09
CA CYS A 123 22.78 39.41 -25.49
C CYS A 123 22.02 40.22 -24.42
N SER A 124 20.69 40.27 -24.47
CA SER A 124 19.88 40.98 -23.45
C SER A 124 18.66 40.20 -23.01
N PHE A 125 18.72 38.88 -23.14
CA PHE A 125 17.64 37.98 -22.74
C PHE A 125 18.19 36.88 -21.84
N ASP A 126 17.48 36.64 -20.74
CA ASP A 126 17.58 35.42 -19.94
C ASP A 126 16.31 34.60 -20.17
N GLN A 127 16.44 33.48 -20.87
CA GLN A 127 15.33 32.61 -21.24
C GLN A 127 15.45 31.28 -20.50
N LYS A 128 14.41 30.91 -19.75
CA LYS A 128 14.34 29.67 -18.98
C LYS A 128 13.14 28.87 -19.43
N LEU A 129 13.36 27.62 -19.83
CA LEU A 129 12.31 26.69 -20.23
C LEU A 129 12.10 25.70 -19.10
N TYR A 130 10.95 25.77 -18.43
CA TYR A 130 10.54 24.83 -17.40
C TYR A 130 9.77 23.68 -18.05
N PRO A 131 10.26 22.42 -17.98
CA PRO A 131 9.51 21.28 -18.47
C PRO A 131 8.27 21.06 -17.61
N LEU A 132 7.12 20.98 -18.26
CA LEU A 132 5.84 20.67 -17.65
C LEU A 132 5.39 19.29 -18.11
N HIS A 133 5.50 18.31 -17.22
CA HIS A 133 5.01 16.96 -17.38
C HIS A 133 4.98 16.31 -16.00
N ILE A 134 3.81 15.90 -15.51
CA ILE A 134 3.69 15.41 -14.13
C ILE A 134 4.27 14.01 -14.02
N VAL A 135 5.44 13.91 -13.41
CA VAL A 135 5.99 12.63 -12.92
C VAL A 135 5.73 12.56 -11.43
N GLY A 136 5.17 11.45 -10.97
CA GLY A 136 4.89 11.27 -9.55
C GLY A 136 4.88 9.81 -9.17
N THR A 137 4.66 9.53 -7.89
CA THR A 137 4.45 8.16 -7.39
C THR A 137 3.44 7.40 -8.26
N ASP A 138 3.63 6.09 -8.35
CA ASP A 138 2.74 5.20 -9.09
C ASP A 138 1.29 5.43 -8.63
N ASN A 139 0.40 5.67 -9.59
CA ASN A 139 -1.01 5.90 -9.37
C ASN A 139 -1.88 4.73 -9.85
N ALA A 140 -1.26 3.62 -10.26
CA ALA A 140 -1.97 2.37 -10.55
C ALA A 140 -2.63 1.79 -9.30
N LYS A 141 -2.03 2.03 -8.12
CA LYS A 141 -2.57 1.62 -6.83
C LYS A 141 -3.13 2.83 -6.08
N PRO A 142 -4.28 2.69 -5.40
CA PRO A 142 -4.80 3.85 -4.71
C PRO A 142 -4.00 4.12 -3.42
N VAL A 143 -3.87 5.39 -3.04
CA VAL A 143 -3.11 5.87 -1.88
C VAL A 143 -4.00 5.94 -0.64
N CYS A 144 -3.44 6.15 0.55
CA CYS A 144 -4.18 6.43 1.77
C CYS A 144 -3.82 7.81 2.34
N SER A 145 -4.62 8.32 3.28
CA SER A 145 -4.49 9.67 3.83
C SER A 145 -3.16 10.00 4.51
N ILE A 146 -2.34 9.03 4.93
CA ILE A 146 -1.03 9.30 5.50
C ILE A 146 0.10 9.27 4.47
N ASP A 147 -0.20 8.91 3.22
CA ASP A 147 0.81 8.83 2.17
C ASP A 147 1.26 10.23 1.73
N ASN A 148 2.55 10.34 1.42
CA ASN A 148 3.13 11.51 0.79
C ASN A 148 3.33 11.22 -0.70
N ILE A 149 2.80 12.11 -1.54
CA ILE A 149 2.96 12.08 -2.99
C ILE A 149 4.04 13.09 -3.37
N GLU A 150 5.13 12.61 -3.95
CA GLU A 150 6.12 13.46 -4.61
C GLU A 150 5.68 13.67 -6.07
N LEU A 151 5.53 14.93 -6.49
CA LEU A 151 5.23 15.33 -7.86
C LEU A 151 6.34 16.22 -8.41
N LYS A 152 6.79 15.95 -9.64
CA LYS A 152 7.89 16.61 -10.36
C LYS A 152 7.45 17.05 -11.75
N GLY A 153 8.21 17.98 -12.33
CA GLY A 153 8.01 18.47 -13.68
C GLY A 153 6.85 19.45 -13.78
N GLY A 154 6.83 20.44 -12.88
CA GLY A 154 5.80 21.48 -12.85
C GLY A 154 6.34 22.89 -12.62
N TYR A 155 5.43 23.83 -12.38
CA TYR A 155 5.76 25.20 -11.99
C TYR A 155 4.72 25.76 -11.01
N ASP A 156 3.52 26.08 -11.48
CA ASP A 156 2.37 26.32 -10.59
C ASP A 156 1.58 25.02 -10.46
N TRP A 157 1.14 24.69 -9.25
CA TRP A 157 0.47 23.44 -8.92
C TRP A 157 -0.91 23.70 -8.35
N GLU A 158 -1.88 22.93 -8.82
CA GLU A 158 -3.24 22.96 -8.31
C GLU A 158 -3.75 21.55 -8.04
N TYR A 159 -4.70 21.46 -7.10
CA TYR A 159 -5.42 20.22 -6.81
C TYR A 159 -6.92 20.37 -6.99
N LEU A 160 -7.59 19.24 -7.20
CA LEU A 160 -9.03 19.11 -7.24
C LEU A 160 -9.40 17.81 -6.54
N ILE A 161 -10.41 17.83 -5.66
CA ILE A 161 -10.99 16.62 -5.05
C ILE A 161 -12.31 16.31 -5.76
N GLY A 162 -12.46 15.08 -6.25
CA GLY A 162 -13.64 14.64 -6.98
C GLY A 162 -13.59 14.85 -8.48
N ASP A 163 -14.42 14.07 -9.18
CA ASP A 163 -14.54 14.11 -10.63
C ASP A 163 -15.68 15.02 -11.10
N LYS A 164 -16.83 15.11 -10.39
CA LYS A 164 -17.98 15.99 -10.67
C LYS A 164 -19.17 15.84 -9.68
N ASP A 165 -19.11 16.43 -8.49
CA ASP A 165 -20.26 16.38 -7.55
C ASP A 165 -21.31 17.49 -7.80
N ASN A 166 -22.01 17.52 -8.95
CA ASN A 166 -23.13 18.46 -9.26
C ASN A 166 -22.89 19.97 -8.97
N THR A 167 -21.69 20.35 -8.60
CA THR A 167 -21.16 21.70 -8.39
C THR A 167 -20.02 21.91 -9.37
N ALA A 168 -19.70 23.17 -9.66
CA ALA A 168 -18.56 23.50 -10.50
C ALA A 168 -17.27 22.98 -9.83
N LEU A 169 -16.50 22.17 -10.55
CA LEU A 169 -15.18 21.72 -10.14
C LEU A 169 -14.27 22.94 -9.98
N GLU A 170 -13.75 23.16 -8.78
CA GLU A 170 -12.85 24.27 -8.50
C GLU A 170 -11.43 23.73 -8.25
N TRP A 171 -10.53 24.04 -9.16
CA TRP A 171 -9.10 23.81 -8.96
C TRP A 171 -8.57 24.82 -7.94
N LYS A 172 -7.83 24.32 -6.95
CA LYS A 172 -7.31 25.11 -5.84
C LYS A 172 -5.81 25.18 -5.88
N ASN A 173 -5.27 26.37 -5.63
CA ASN A 173 -3.83 26.59 -5.56
C ASN A 173 -3.20 25.72 -4.46
N LEU A 174 -2.14 24.99 -4.83
CA LEU A 174 -1.34 24.17 -3.95
C LEU A 174 0.05 24.79 -3.71
N ALA A 175 0.73 25.18 -4.79
CA ALA A 175 2.05 25.78 -4.75
C ALA A 175 2.31 26.60 -6.02
N ASN A 176 3.20 27.59 -5.96
CA ASN A 176 3.53 28.45 -7.10
C ASN A 176 5.03 28.44 -7.37
N ALA A 177 5.41 28.60 -8.63
CA ALA A 177 6.79 28.74 -9.10
C ALA A 177 7.78 27.70 -8.53
N THR A 178 7.35 26.44 -8.38
CA THR A 178 8.18 25.34 -7.88
C THR A 178 8.12 24.11 -8.81
N PRO A 179 9.27 23.52 -9.16
CA PRO A 179 9.34 22.35 -10.05
C PRO A 179 8.92 21.04 -9.39
N THR A 180 8.91 20.98 -8.07
CA THR A 180 8.66 19.76 -7.30
C THR A 180 7.89 20.11 -6.03
N ILE A 181 6.93 19.25 -5.69
CA ILE A 181 6.15 19.33 -4.46
C ILE A 181 6.07 17.97 -3.78
N ASN A 182 6.02 18.00 -2.45
CA ASN A 182 5.73 16.84 -1.61
C ASN A 182 4.42 17.13 -0.88
N VAL A 183 3.42 16.28 -1.11
CA VAL A 183 2.05 16.53 -0.69
C VAL A 183 1.60 15.41 0.24
N ASN A 184 1.18 15.76 1.44
CA ASN A 184 0.44 14.83 2.29
C ASN A 184 -1.02 14.82 1.86
N VAL A 185 -1.54 13.65 1.49
CA VAL A 185 -2.92 13.54 1.00
C VAL A 185 -3.92 13.91 2.09
N GLY A 186 -3.68 13.48 3.33
CA GLY A 186 -4.52 13.77 4.49
C GLY A 186 -4.66 15.26 4.77
N ASP A 187 -3.59 16.03 4.65
CA ASP A 187 -3.60 17.48 4.86
C ASP A 187 -4.52 18.20 3.87
N ILE A 188 -4.54 17.77 2.59
CA ILE A 188 -5.45 18.33 1.58
C ILE A 188 -6.91 18.02 1.96
N TYR A 189 -7.22 16.77 2.28
CA TYR A 189 -8.58 16.39 2.64
C TYR A 189 -9.05 17.07 3.94
N ALA A 190 -8.17 17.21 4.93
CA ALA A 190 -8.44 17.91 6.18
C ALA A 190 -8.72 19.41 5.95
N LYS A 191 -7.96 20.07 5.09
CA LYS A 191 -8.19 21.47 4.69
C LYS A 191 -9.58 21.68 4.07
N GLU A 192 -10.08 20.67 3.36
CA GLU A 192 -11.41 20.66 2.75
C GLU A 192 -12.52 20.17 3.68
N ASN A 193 -12.20 19.85 4.95
CA ASN A 193 -13.11 19.24 5.92
C ASN A 193 -13.73 17.92 5.45
N ILE A 194 -12.98 17.12 4.68
CA ILE A 194 -13.42 15.82 4.18
C ILE A 194 -12.74 14.70 4.96
N ILE A 195 -13.54 13.86 5.61
CA ILE A 195 -13.05 12.67 6.32
C ILE A 195 -13.12 11.48 5.36
N ILE A 196 -11.98 11.05 4.83
CA ILE A 196 -11.90 9.97 3.81
C ILE A 196 -12.56 8.67 4.29
N ASN A 197 -12.49 8.38 5.59
CA ASN A 197 -13.08 7.17 6.17
C ASN A 197 -14.62 7.19 6.13
N GLU A 198 -15.24 8.36 6.04
CA GLU A 198 -16.71 8.53 6.00
C GLU A 198 -17.28 8.49 4.58
N LEU A 199 -16.44 8.57 3.55
CA LEU A 199 -16.88 8.56 2.16
C LEU A 199 -17.35 7.14 1.73
N PRO A 200 -18.44 7.02 0.93
CA PRO A 200 -18.77 5.77 0.24
C PRO A 200 -17.63 5.30 -0.69
N VAL A 201 -17.49 3.99 -0.96
CA VAL A 201 -16.41 3.44 -1.83
C VAL A 201 -16.45 4.00 -3.25
N GLY A 202 -17.64 4.21 -3.80
CA GLY A 202 -17.82 4.81 -5.12
C GLY A 202 -17.91 6.33 -5.13
N SER A 203 -17.64 7.01 -4.00
CA SER A 203 -17.69 8.47 -3.96
C SER A 203 -16.59 9.05 -4.83
N GLU A 204 -16.95 9.96 -5.74
CA GLU A 204 -15.97 10.66 -6.57
C GLU A 204 -14.97 11.44 -5.71
N LYS A 205 -15.36 11.94 -4.52
CA LYS A 205 -14.45 12.58 -3.55
C LYS A 205 -13.32 11.69 -3.08
N ARG A 206 -13.33 10.38 -3.38
CA ARG A 206 -12.17 9.49 -3.19
C ARG A 206 -11.12 9.65 -4.27
N ASN A 207 -11.30 10.53 -5.25
CA ASN A 207 -10.28 10.87 -6.24
C ASN A 207 -9.73 12.26 -5.95
N ILE A 208 -8.41 12.39 -6.06
CA ILE A 208 -7.70 13.67 -6.04
C ILE A 208 -6.89 13.80 -7.32
N HIS A 209 -7.00 14.97 -7.94
CA HIS A 209 -6.33 15.30 -9.18
C HIS A 209 -5.29 16.38 -8.89
N PHE A 210 -4.13 16.25 -9.51
CA PHE A 210 -3.10 17.28 -9.51
C PHE A 210 -2.83 17.72 -10.93
N ARG A 211 -2.74 19.03 -11.15
CA ARG A 211 -2.29 19.61 -12.42
C ARG A 211 -1.17 20.59 -12.19
N THR A 212 -0.39 20.83 -13.23
CA THR A 212 0.64 21.87 -13.22
C THR A 212 0.60 22.70 -14.49
N GLY A 213 1.08 23.94 -14.40
CA GLY A 213 1.04 24.88 -15.50
C GLY A 213 1.46 26.27 -15.06
N HIS A 214 0.74 27.27 -15.57
CA HIS A 214 0.94 28.66 -15.21
C HIS A 214 -0.40 29.34 -14.96
N ILE A 215 -0.65 29.68 -13.68
CA ILE A 215 -1.95 30.16 -13.20
C ILE A 215 -2.32 31.47 -13.87
N ALA A 216 -1.37 32.40 -14.02
CA ALA A 216 -1.65 33.72 -14.60
C ALA A 216 -2.06 33.67 -16.08
N SER A 217 -1.72 32.59 -16.81
CA SER A 217 -2.17 32.37 -18.18
C SER A 217 -3.35 31.39 -18.31
N ASP A 218 -3.82 30.79 -17.22
CA ASP A 218 -4.85 29.73 -17.21
C ASP A 218 -4.53 28.59 -18.19
N LYS A 219 -3.28 28.13 -18.18
CA LYS A 219 -2.76 27.06 -19.06
C LYS A 219 -2.11 25.96 -18.23
N TYR A 220 -2.50 24.72 -18.49
CA TYR A 220 -2.08 23.55 -17.71
C TYR A 220 -1.86 22.32 -18.59
N VAL A 221 -1.02 21.41 -18.11
CA VAL A 221 -0.91 20.05 -18.68
C VAL A 221 -2.05 19.15 -18.18
N ALA A 222 -2.15 17.96 -18.77
CA ALA A 222 -3.09 16.93 -18.34
C ALA A 222 -2.90 16.59 -16.85
N PRO A 223 -3.99 16.44 -16.07
CA PRO A 223 -3.87 16.15 -14.65
C PRO A 223 -3.47 14.69 -14.39
N LYS A 224 -2.84 14.47 -13.23
CA LYS A 224 -2.60 13.13 -12.68
C LYS A 224 -3.58 12.85 -11.55
N THR A 225 -4.31 11.74 -11.67
CA THR A 225 -5.33 11.31 -10.70
C THR A 225 -4.80 10.23 -9.77
N TYR A 226 -5.15 10.36 -8.48
CA TYR A 226 -4.93 9.35 -7.45
C TYR A 226 -6.27 9.02 -6.79
N SER A 227 -6.57 7.73 -6.64
CA SER A 227 -7.69 7.30 -5.81
C SER A 227 -7.21 7.10 -4.36
N VAL A 228 -8.01 7.54 -3.38
CA VAL A 228 -7.65 7.74 -1.98
C VAL A 228 -8.59 6.92 -1.08
N ILE A 229 -7.99 6.18 -0.15
CA ILE A 229 -8.74 5.40 0.84
C ILE A 229 -8.38 5.75 2.29
N GLY A 230 -9.16 5.18 3.21
CA GLY A 230 -8.83 5.18 4.63
C GLY A 230 -7.60 4.34 4.97
N CYS A 231 -6.75 4.84 5.87
CA CYS A 231 -5.55 4.11 6.30
C CYS A 231 -5.88 3.10 7.39
N SER A 232 -5.30 1.90 7.27
CA SER A 232 -5.34 0.88 8.32
C SER A 232 -4.32 1.19 9.42
N PRO A 233 -4.57 0.81 10.69
CA PRO A 233 -3.57 0.91 11.76
C PRO A 233 -2.25 0.23 11.36
N GLN A 234 -1.12 0.83 11.72
CA GLN A 234 0.18 0.22 11.41
C GLN A 234 0.47 -0.95 12.34
N TYR A 235 1.07 -1.99 11.76
CA TYR A 235 1.54 -3.16 12.49
C TYR A 235 2.73 -2.78 13.39
N LYS A 236 2.65 -3.15 14.67
CA LYS A 236 3.73 -2.92 15.66
C LYS A 236 4.28 -4.21 16.27
N GLY A 237 3.72 -5.37 15.91
CA GLY A 237 4.22 -6.67 16.36
C GLY A 237 3.11 -7.68 16.61
N TYR A 238 3.52 -8.86 17.07
CA TYR A 238 2.61 -9.85 17.63
C TYR A 238 2.54 -9.76 19.15
N TYR A 239 1.46 -10.29 19.72
CA TYR A 239 1.32 -10.48 21.16
C TYR A 239 0.43 -11.68 21.45
N ASN A 240 0.36 -12.09 22.72
CA ASN A 240 -0.47 -13.22 23.17
C ASN A 240 -0.25 -14.51 22.35
N GLN A 241 0.99 -14.74 21.91
CA GLN A 241 1.36 -15.91 21.14
C GLN A 241 1.51 -17.11 22.07
N THR A 242 0.77 -18.18 21.80
CA THR A 242 0.88 -19.44 22.54
C THR A 242 1.15 -20.60 21.58
N LYS A 243 2.03 -21.51 21.99
CA LYS A 243 2.15 -22.83 21.36
C LYS A 243 0.92 -23.67 21.67
N THR A 244 0.69 -24.72 20.89
CA THR A 244 -0.39 -25.69 21.15
C THR A 244 -0.24 -26.31 22.55
N SER A 245 -1.33 -26.57 23.27
CA SER A 245 -1.26 -27.13 24.63
C SER A 245 -0.72 -28.57 24.66
N CYS A 246 -1.01 -29.36 23.63
CA CYS A 246 -0.50 -30.72 23.42
C CYS A 246 0.07 -30.87 22.00
N PHE A 247 1.05 -31.76 21.82
CA PHE A 247 1.71 -32.03 20.53
C PHE A 247 0.75 -32.31 19.36
N TYR A 248 -0.43 -32.87 19.65
CA TYR A 248 -1.45 -33.28 18.69
C TYR A 248 -2.70 -32.39 18.67
N LYS A 249 -2.73 -31.29 19.42
CA LYS A 249 -3.85 -30.34 19.42
C LYS A 249 -3.56 -29.18 18.48
N SER A 250 -4.63 -28.50 18.10
CA SER A 250 -4.62 -27.28 17.30
C SER A 250 -5.31 -26.19 18.11
N ASP A 251 -4.65 -25.69 19.14
CA ASP A 251 -5.17 -24.71 20.13
C ASP A 251 -4.14 -23.62 20.45
N GLY A 252 -3.23 -23.34 19.52
CA GLY A 252 -2.35 -22.18 19.60
C GLY A 252 -3.11 -20.87 19.35
N ASN A 253 -2.60 -19.77 19.90
CA ASN A 253 -3.21 -18.45 19.82
C ASN A 253 -2.18 -17.40 19.35
N ILE A 254 -2.68 -16.30 18.79
CA ILE A 254 -1.90 -15.14 18.37
C ILE A 254 -2.77 -13.88 18.36
N GLY A 255 -2.17 -12.72 18.63
CA GLY A 255 -2.78 -11.42 18.44
C GLY A 255 -1.90 -10.45 17.65
N LEU A 256 -2.56 -9.51 16.97
CA LEU A 256 -1.96 -8.39 16.23
C LEU A 256 -1.87 -7.15 17.13
N LYS A 257 -0.66 -6.61 17.30
CA LYS A 257 -0.41 -5.31 17.93
C LYS A 257 -0.41 -4.22 16.87
N LEU A 258 -1.28 -3.24 17.04
CA LEU A 258 -1.53 -2.12 16.14
C LEU A 258 -1.29 -0.78 16.86
N ASP A 259 -1.00 0.28 16.10
CA ASP A 259 -0.56 1.59 16.63
C ASP A 259 -1.67 2.58 16.99
N ARG A 260 -2.91 2.21 16.67
CA ARG A 260 -4.10 2.98 17.02
C ARG A 260 -5.29 2.04 17.19
N ASN A 261 -6.29 2.52 17.91
CA ASN A 261 -7.58 1.87 17.96
C ASN A 261 -8.29 2.04 16.61
N ILE A 262 -9.31 1.21 16.37
CA ILE A 262 -10.31 1.48 15.35
C ILE A 262 -11.42 2.36 15.90
N ASP A 263 -11.93 3.30 15.11
CA ASP A 263 -13.18 4.01 15.37
C ASP A 263 -14.36 3.07 15.11
N SER A 264 -14.81 2.41 16.18
CA SER A 264 -15.87 1.38 16.16
C SER A 264 -17.19 1.83 15.52
N ASN A 265 -17.43 3.15 15.43
CA ASN A 265 -18.65 3.70 14.84
C ASN A 265 -18.54 3.92 13.32
N LYS A 266 -17.34 3.83 12.77
CA LYS A 266 -17.05 4.21 11.38
C LYS A 266 -16.23 3.17 10.64
N GLU A 267 -15.35 2.47 11.32
CA GLU A 267 -14.49 1.45 10.74
C GLU A 267 -14.61 0.08 11.42
N ARG A 268 -14.41 -0.97 10.62
CA ARG A 268 -14.14 -2.33 11.06
C ARG A 268 -12.73 -2.71 10.65
N LEU A 269 -12.07 -3.52 11.47
CA LEU A 269 -10.84 -4.21 11.10
C LEU A 269 -11.20 -5.56 10.47
N VAL A 270 -10.71 -5.83 9.27
CA VAL A 270 -10.82 -7.12 8.58
C VAL A 270 -9.44 -7.78 8.57
N VAL A 271 -9.35 -9.00 9.08
CA VAL A 271 -8.10 -9.74 9.27
C VAL A 271 -8.23 -11.10 8.61
N THR A 272 -7.28 -11.46 7.77
CA THR A 272 -7.23 -12.76 7.11
C THR A 272 -5.94 -13.48 7.47
N LEU A 273 -6.06 -14.73 7.91
CA LEU A 273 -4.93 -15.58 8.29
C LEU A 273 -4.58 -16.54 7.16
N TYR A 274 -3.31 -16.57 6.80
CA TYR A 274 -2.74 -17.52 5.84
C TYR A 274 -1.63 -18.32 6.48
N LYS A 275 -1.50 -19.57 6.05
CA LYS A 275 -0.31 -20.37 6.27
C LYS A 275 0.77 -19.97 5.25
N SER A 276 2.03 -20.17 5.60
CA SER A 276 3.19 -19.70 4.81
C SER A 276 3.26 -20.27 3.39
N ASP A 277 2.64 -21.43 3.17
CA ASP A 277 2.41 -22.07 1.87
C ASP A 277 1.19 -21.51 1.12
N ARG A 278 0.68 -20.35 1.56
CA ARG A 278 -0.43 -19.58 0.97
C ARG A 278 -1.82 -20.20 1.16
N VAL A 279 -1.95 -21.20 2.02
CA VAL A 279 -3.27 -21.77 2.36
C VAL A 279 -4.07 -20.79 3.22
N LEU A 280 -5.28 -20.45 2.78
CA LEU A 280 -6.23 -19.64 3.55
C LEU A 280 -6.71 -20.44 4.76
N ILE A 281 -6.48 -19.90 5.96
CA ILE A 281 -6.98 -20.49 7.21
C ILE A 281 -8.37 -19.94 7.54
N GLY A 282 -8.55 -18.63 7.38
CA GLY A 282 -9.84 -17.98 7.62
C GLY A 282 -9.75 -16.47 7.52
N GLN A 283 -10.92 -15.84 7.56
CA GLN A 283 -11.07 -14.39 7.57
C GLN A 283 -12.06 -14.00 8.66
N GLU A 284 -11.67 -13.00 9.43
CA GLU A 284 -12.43 -12.49 10.55
C GLU A 284 -12.52 -10.97 10.47
N HIS A 285 -13.47 -10.40 11.20
CA HIS A 285 -13.61 -8.96 11.29
C HIS A 285 -14.09 -8.53 12.69
N THR A 286 -13.80 -7.30 13.07
CA THR A 286 -14.34 -6.69 14.28
C THR A 286 -14.70 -5.22 14.05
N THR A 287 -15.85 -4.82 14.59
CA THR A 287 -16.26 -3.42 14.76
C THR A 287 -16.03 -2.93 16.18
N SER A 288 -15.61 -3.79 17.11
CA SER A 288 -15.35 -3.40 18.49
C SER A 288 -14.03 -2.67 18.62
N SER A 289 -13.94 -1.76 19.59
CA SER A 289 -12.66 -1.22 20.02
C SER A 289 -11.65 -2.34 20.29
N LEU A 290 -10.43 -2.13 19.80
CA LEU A 290 -9.30 -3.00 20.04
C LEU A 290 -8.88 -2.95 21.52
N ILE A 291 -8.25 -4.02 21.98
CA ILE A 291 -7.82 -4.18 23.37
C ILE A 291 -6.68 -3.18 23.63
N PRO A 292 -6.80 -2.21 24.56
CA PRO A 292 -5.70 -1.31 24.87
C PRO A 292 -4.56 -2.11 25.53
N LEU A 293 -3.39 -2.15 24.88
CA LEU A 293 -2.21 -2.86 25.39
C LEU A 293 -1.29 -1.91 26.16
N ASN A 294 -1.22 -0.65 25.72
CA ASN A 294 -0.59 0.47 26.42
C ASN A 294 -1.10 1.80 25.85
N ALA A 295 -0.50 2.92 26.25
CA ALA A 295 -0.92 4.27 25.83
C ALA A 295 -0.88 4.52 24.31
N THR A 296 -0.16 3.70 23.54
CA THR A 296 0.08 3.90 22.10
C THR A 296 -0.22 2.66 21.25
N ASN A 297 -0.57 1.53 21.87
CA ASN A 297 -0.76 0.27 21.15
C ASN A 297 -2.05 -0.42 21.56
N TYR A 298 -2.65 -1.05 20.57
CA TYR A 298 -3.93 -1.74 20.66
C TYR A 298 -3.81 -3.15 20.08
N GLY A 299 -4.66 -4.05 20.56
CA GLY A 299 -4.56 -5.47 20.31
C GLY A 299 -5.83 -6.02 19.67
N TYR A 300 -5.65 -6.79 18.60
CA TYR A 300 -6.67 -7.68 18.05
C TYR A 300 -6.24 -9.13 18.31
N ILE A 301 -7.08 -9.93 18.97
CA ILE A 301 -6.82 -11.37 19.18
C ILE A 301 -7.51 -12.13 18.06
N TRP A 302 -6.77 -13.03 17.39
CA TRP A 302 -7.37 -13.95 16.44
C TRP A 302 -8.31 -14.92 17.19
N PRO A 303 -9.59 -15.01 16.80
CA PRO A 303 -10.59 -15.69 17.61
C PRO A 303 -10.58 -17.20 17.49
N ASN A 304 -9.97 -17.75 16.44
CA ASN A 304 -10.00 -19.18 16.15
C ASN A 304 -8.69 -19.85 16.58
N ASP A 305 -8.78 -21.09 17.01
CA ASP A 305 -7.60 -21.88 17.35
C ASP A 305 -6.72 -22.16 16.12
N ILE A 306 -5.40 -22.19 16.34
CA ILE A 306 -4.40 -22.36 15.26
C ILE A 306 -3.57 -23.63 15.52
N ASP A 307 -3.42 -24.47 14.49
CA ASP A 307 -2.49 -25.60 14.52
C ASP A 307 -1.04 -25.13 14.40
N ALA A 308 -0.10 -25.96 14.86
CA ALA A 308 1.30 -25.62 14.74
C ALA A 308 1.74 -25.46 13.28
N GLY A 309 2.54 -24.43 13.01
CA GLY A 309 2.96 -24.07 11.66
C GLY A 309 3.43 -22.63 11.57
N THR A 310 3.79 -22.21 10.37
CA THR A 310 4.21 -20.83 10.08
C THR A 310 3.12 -20.12 9.28
N TYR A 311 2.77 -18.91 9.70
CA TYR A 311 1.64 -18.13 9.22
C TYR A 311 2.00 -16.66 9.01
N TYR A 312 1.09 -15.91 8.38
CA TYR A 312 1.08 -14.46 8.35
C TYR A 312 -0.36 -13.95 8.24
N PHE A 313 -0.58 -12.71 8.68
CA PHE A 313 -1.83 -12.00 8.47
C PHE A 313 -1.74 -11.03 7.29
N LEU A 314 -2.87 -10.90 6.59
CA LEU A 314 -3.22 -9.75 5.77
C LEU A 314 -4.38 -9.03 6.45
N TYR A 315 -4.31 -7.72 6.62
CA TYR A 315 -5.41 -6.97 7.23
C TYR A 315 -5.60 -5.58 6.64
N GLN A 316 -6.81 -5.05 6.82
CA GLN A 316 -7.15 -3.66 6.51
C GLN A 316 -8.32 -3.17 7.36
N THR A 317 -8.45 -1.85 7.55
CA THR A 317 -9.69 -1.25 8.02
C THR A 317 -10.60 -0.85 6.87
N GLN A 318 -11.90 -0.89 7.12
CA GLN A 318 -12.92 -0.55 6.15
C GLN A 318 -14.07 0.19 6.81
N ASN A 319 -14.79 0.99 6.04
CA ASN A 319 -16.03 1.61 6.51
C ASN A 319 -17.08 0.53 6.83
N ILE A 320 -17.76 0.67 7.97
CA ILE A 320 -18.77 -0.31 8.44
C ILE A 320 -20.01 -0.40 7.54
N ASN A 321 -20.30 0.63 6.75
CA ASN A 321 -21.45 0.69 5.85
C ASN A 321 -21.23 -0.07 4.53
N LEU A 322 -20.08 -0.73 4.36
CA LEU A 322 -19.74 -1.50 3.17
C LEU A 322 -19.93 -2.99 3.43
N ASP A 323 -20.08 -3.78 2.36
CA ASP A 323 -20.05 -5.23 2.46
C ASP A 323 -18.65 -5.72 2.85
N ILE A 324 -18.59 -6.80 3.64
CA ILE A 324 -17.34 -7.41 4.05
C ILE A 324 -16.67 -8.00 2.79
N PRO A 325 -15.40 -7.66 2.50
CA PRO A 325 -14.69 -8.15 1.34
C PRO A 325 -14.54 -9.66 1.45
N THR A 326 -14.64 -10.36 0.33
CA THR A 326 -14.25 -11.77 0.26
C THR A 326 -12.76 -11.92 0.56
N ALA A 327 -12.38 -13.07 1.13
CA ALA A 327 -10.99 -13.35 1.43
C ALA A 327 -10.13 -13.17 0.15
N PRO A 328 -8.96 -12.54 0.25
CA PRO A 328 -8.03 -12.40 -0.87
C PRO A 328 -7.73 -13.74 -1.51
N ASN A 329 -7.87 -13.82 -2.83
CA ASN A 329 -7.21 -14.88 -3.55
C ASN A 329 -5.76 -14.44 -3.79
N ILE A 330 -4.83 -15.32 -3.45
CA ILE A 330 -3.40 -15.04 -3.54
C ILE A 330 -2.82 -15.38 -4.91
N ASP A 331 -3.54 -16.16 -5.72
CA ASP A 331 -3.08 -16.70 -7.00
C ASP A 331 -3.52 -15.86 -8.20
N ASP A 332 -4.59 -15.08 -8.08
CA ASP A 332 -5.06 -14.19 -9.14
C ASP A 332 -4.32 -12.84 -9.16
N GLY A 333 -3.31 -12.66 -8.31
CA GLY A 333 -2.57 -11.40 -8.16
C GLY A 333 -3.42 -10.24 -7.65
N SER A 334 -4.71 -10.48 -7.36
CA SER A 334 -5.69 -9.49 -6.92
C SER A 334 -5.75 -9.37 -5.40
N SER A 335 -4.75 -9.93 -4.69
CA SER A 335 -4.61 -9.86 -3.23
C SER A 335 -4.40 -8.42 -2.77
N TRP A 336 -5.48 -7.66 -2.88
CA TRP A 336 -5.82 -6.29 -2.53
C TRP A 336 -4.62 -5.37 -2.42
N ASP A 337 -4.55 -4.40 -3.32
CA ASP A 337 -3.44 -3.45 -3.49
C ASP A 337 -2.98 -2.67 -2.23
N LYS A 338 -3.62 -2.88 -1.06
CA LYS A 338 -3.44 -2.13 0.19
C LYS A 338 -3.53 -2.96 1.48
N LEU A 339 -3.59 -4.29 1.41
CA LEU A 339 -3.54 -5.11 2.62
C LEU A 339 -2.18 -4.93 3.28
N VAL A 340 -2.19 -4.61 4.58
CA VAL A 340 -0.96 -4.66 5.35
C VAL A 340 -0.62 -6.12 5.55
N LYS A 341 0.45 -6.57 4.89
CA LYS A 341 1.04 -7.88 5.11
C LYS A 341 1.96 -7.82 6.32
N THR A 342 1.71 -8.69 7.28
CA THR A 342 2.58 -8.84 8.45
C THR A 342 3.76 -9.78 8.15
N PRO A 343 4.87 -9.71 8.90
CA PRO A 343 5.93 -10.71 8.85
C PRO A 343 5.43 -12.12 9.15
N ASN A 344 6.21 -13.16 8.87
CA ASN A 344 5.79 -14.51 9.25
C ASN A 344 5.94 -14.72 10.78
N PHE A 345 5.05 -15.51 11.37
CA PHE A 345 5.15 -16.02 12.76
C PHE A 345 4.95 -17.53 12.81
N THR A 346 5.40 -18.17 13.90
CA THR A 346 5.32 -19.62 14.08
C THR A 346 4.56 -19.99 15.34
N ILE A 347 3.51 -20.80 15.20
CA ILE A 347 2.89 -21.50 16.33
C ILE A 347 3.67 -22.81 16.53
N GLU A 348 4.36 -22.92 17.65
CA GLU A 348 5.13 -24.13 17.98
C GLU A 348 4.22 -25.27 18.47
N LYS A 349 4.69 -26.51 18.35
CA LYS A 349 4.08 -27.65 19.02
C LYS A 349 4.53 -27.71 20.47
N ALA A 350 3.65 -28.17 21.37
CA ALA A 350 4.12 -28.65 22.66
C ALA A 350 4.95 -29.93 22.49
N THR A 351 5.96 -30.11 23.34
CA THR A 351 6.74 -31.34 23.45
C THR A 351 5.83 -32.52 23.75
N ASN A 352 5.99 -33.62 22.99
CA ASN A 352 5.21 -34.84 23.21
C ASN A 352 5.50 -35.41 24.61
N VAL A 353 4.46 -35.92 25.28
CA VAL A 353 4.65 -36.68 26.52
C VAL A 353 5.04 -38.10 26.12
N ASP A 354 6.10 -38.63 26.71
CA ASP A 354 6.53 -40.01 26.49
C ASP A 354 7.01 -40.61 27.80
N PHE A 355 6.90 -41.93 27.95
CA PHE A 355 7.31 -42.63 29.16
C PHE A 355 7.75 -44.06 28.89
N THR A 356 8.58 -44.57 29.80
CA THR A 356 8.92 -45.99 29.89
C THR A 356 8.33 -46.57 31.18
N ALA A 357 8.03 -47.86 31.15
CA ALA A 357 7.63 -48.62 32.33
C ALA A 357 8.58 -49.80 32.50
N LYS A 358 9.19 -49.91 33.68
CA LYS A 358 10.13 -50.97 34.03
C LYS A 358 9.59 -51.78 35.19
N TRP A 359 9.48 -53.08 34.99
CA TRP A 359 9.22 -54.03 36.08
C TRP A 359 10.34 -53.95 37.13
N LEU A 360 9.99 -53.84 38.41
CA LEU A 360 10.94 -53.79 39.52
C LEU A 360 11.00 -55.12 40.28
N ASN A 361 9.85 -55.67 40.67
CA ASN A 361 9.75 -56.96 41.34
C ASN A 361 8.36 -57.59 41.17
N ASP A 362 8.34 -58.92 41.22
CA ASP A 362 7.12 -59.72 41.35
C ASP A 362 6.59 -59.70 42.80
N GLU A 363 5.39 -60.25 43.00
CA GLU A 363 4.89 -60.54 44.34
C GLU A 363 5.82 -61.51 45.08
N SER A 364 6.10 -61.25 46.35
CA SER A 364 6.97 -62.09 47.18
C SER A 364 6.32 -63.43 47.55
N CYS A 365 4.99 -63.50 47.58
CA CYS A 365 4.21 -64.69 47.90
C CYS A 365 2.84 -64.66 47.19
N PHE A 366 2.15 -65.80 47.17
CA PHE A 366 0.80 -65.90 46.62
C PHE A 366 -0.14 -64.91 47.33
N GLU A 367 -0.80 -64.06 46.55
CA GLU A 367 -1.74 -63.02 47.01
C GLU A 367 -1.12 -61.94 47.92
N ALA A 368 0.22 -61.81 47.93
CA ALA A 368 0.90 -60.78 48.72
C ALA A 368 0.63 -59.35 48.22
N GLY A 369 0.34 -59.17 46.92
CA GLY A 369 0.02 -57.88 46.34
C GLY A 369 1.18 -56.87 46.37
N ASP A 370 2.43 -57.29 46.53
CA ASP A 370 3.60 -56.43 46.73
C ASP A 370 4.47 -56.25 45.48
N GLY A 371 3.95 -56.59 44.30
CA GLY A 371 4.58 -56.32 43.01
C GLY A 371 4.70 -54.82 42.71
N LYS A 372 5.75 -54.45 41.95
CA LYS A 372 6.05 -53.04 41.65
C LYS A 372 6.48 -52.82 40.20
N ILE A 373 6.03 -51.69 39.65
CA ILE A 373 6.43 -51.17 38.34
C ILE A 373 6.92 -49.73 38.51
N GLN A 374 8.12 -49.42 38.01
CA GLN A 374 8.61 -48.06 37.90
C GLN A 374 8.12 -47.45 36.59
N VAL A 375 7.63 -46.22 36.66
CA VAL A 375 7.30 -45.40 35.49
C VAL A 375 8.26 -44.23 35.44
N GLU A 376 8.85 -43.99 34.27
CA GLU A 376 9.75 -42.86 34.03
C GLU A 376 9.31 -42.10 32.78
N VAL A 377 8.96 -40.83 32.95
CA VAL A 377 8.64 -39.90 31.87
C VAL A 377 9.94 -39.48 31.19
N THR A 378 10.06 -39.80 29.90
CA THR A 378 11.25 -39.56 29.08
C THR A 378 11.15 -38.26 28.28
N SER A 379 9.94 -37.77 28.05
CA SER A 379 9.68 -36.52 27.32
C SER A 379 8.40 -35.86 27.84
N GLY A 380 8.37 -34.53 27.77
CA GLY A 380 7.23 -33.70 28.17
C GLY A 380 7.62 -32.24 28.36
N GLU A 381 6.64 -31.35 28.46
CA GLU A 381 6.89 -29.93 28.68
C GLU A 381 7.45 -29.63 30.07
N THR A 382 8.43 -28.74 30.13
CA THR A 382 9.05 -28.32 31.39
C THR A 382 8.01 -27.65 32.30
N GLY A 383 8.04 -28.01 33.59
CA GLY A 383 7.14 -27.44 34.61
C GLY A 383 5.76 -28.10 34.69
N ARG A 384 5.47 -29.14 33.90
CA ARG A 384 4.26 -29.95 34.04
C ARG A 384 4.45 -31.08 35.06
N SER A 385 3.38 -31.42 35.78
CA SER A 385 3.30 -32.64 36.59
C SER A 385 2.62 -33.75 35.81
N TYR A 386 2.79 -34.99 36.25
CA TYR A 386 2.30 -36.16 35.52
C TYR A 386 1.32 -36.99 36.36
N LEU A 387 0.44 -37.68 35.65
CA LEU A 387 -0.53 -38.59 36.21
C LEU A 387 -0.44 -39.92 35.47
N TYR A 388 -0.60 -41.02 36.20
CA TYR A 388 -0.71 -42.35 35.62
C TYR A 388 -2.05 -42.99 35.98
N ILE A 389 -2.53 -43.87 35.11
CA ILE A 389 -3.70 -44.73 35.32
C ILE A 389 -3.28 -46.17 35.02
N VAL A 390 -3.78 -47.12 35.81
CA VAL A 390 -3.40 -48.53 35.71
C VAL A 390 -4.64 -49.37 35.45
N TYR A 391 -4.55 -50.23 34.44
CA TYR A 391 -5.54 -51.24 34.14
C TYR A 391 -4.95 -52.63 34.31
N LYS A 392 -5.66 -53.52 34.98
CA LYS A 392 -5.37 -54.95 35.00
C LYS A 392 -6.05 -55.62 33.82
N ILE A 393 -5.30 -56.45 33.10
CA ILE A 393 -5.76 -57.10 31.86
C ILE A 393 -6.15 -58.55 32.17
N GLU A 394 -7.42 -58.87 31.95
CA GLU A 394 -7.98 -60.21 32.12
C GLU A 394 -8.56 -60.69 30.78
N GLY A 395 -7.78 -61.51 30.05
CA GLY A 395 -8.08 -61.86 28.67
C GLY A 395 -7.99 -60.62 27.76
N THR A 396 -9.13 -60.16 27.23
CA THR A 396 -9.26 -58.96 26.39
C THR A 396 -9.90 -57.78 27.12
N ILE A 397 -10.22 -57.93 28.42
CA ILE A 397 -10.92 -56.91 29.22
C ILE A 397 -9.89 -56.09 30.01
N GLU A 398 -10.05 -54.76 30.01
CA GLU A 398 -9.25 -53.83 30.82
C GLU A 398 -10.05 -53.42 32.07
N ASN A 399 -9.71 -53.97 33.23
CA ASN A 399 -10.31 -53.61 34.51
C ASN A 399 -9.50 -52.47 35.15
N LEU A 400 -10.17 -51.43 35.66
CA LEU A 400 -9.50 -50.31 36.30
C LEU A 400 -8.89 -50.76 37.64
N GLU A 401 -7.57 -50.82 37.71
CA GLU A 401 -6.82 -51.16 38.93
C GLU A 401 -6.60 -49.90 39.78
N ARG A 402 -6.22 -48.79 39.11
CA ARG A 402 -5.95 -47.52 39.78
C ARG A 402 -6.34 -46.38 38.87
N ASN A 403 -7.15 -45.44 39.39
CA ASN A 403 -7.52 -44.23 38.69
C ASN A 403 -6.34 -43.23 38.60
N TRP A 404 -6.51 -42.15 37.83
CA TRP A 404 -5.50 -41.11 37.64
C TRP A 404 -4.88 -40.65 38.97
N THR A 405 -3.62 -41.02 39.16
CA THR A 405 -2.83 -40.72 40.36
C THR A 405 -1.68 -39.81 39.96
N SER A 406 -1.55 -38.66 40.63
CA SER A 406 -0.47 -37.71 40.37
C SER A 406 0.85 -38.17 40.99
N PHE A 407 1.95 -37.79 40.36
CA PHE A 407 3.29 -37.90 40.92
C PHE A 407 4.13 -36.69 40.56
N SER A 408 5.12 -36.39 41.41
CA SER A 408 6.08 -35.31 41.20
C SER A 408 7.39 -35.85 40.61
N GLY A 409 8.08 -35.00 39.85
CA GLY A 409 9.30 -35.38 39.13
C GLY A 409 9.03 -36.19 37.86
N ILE A 410 10.06 -36.85 37.36
CA ILE A 410 10.01 -37.65 36.12
C ILE A 410 9.85 -39.14 36.40
N THR A 411 9.92 -39.59 37.66
CA THR A 411 9.89 -41.02 38.00
C THR A 411 8.94 -41.27 39.15
N THR A 412 8.21 -42.39 39.10
CA THR A 412 7.40 -42.88 40.22
C THR A 412 7.39 -44.40 40.26
N VAL A 413 7.04 -44.97 41.42
CA VAL A 413 6.88 -46.41 41.61
C VAL A 413 5.42 -46.70 41.92
N ILE A 414 4.81 -47.50 41.06
CA ILE A 414 3.49 -48.07 41.26
C ILE A 414 3.67 -49.36 42.06
N SER A 415 3.24 -49.34 43.32
CA SER A 415 3.28 -50.49 44.22
C SER A 415 1.89 -51.02 44.55
N GLY A 416 1.85 -52.18 45.23
CA GLY A 416 0.58 -52.78 45.63
C GLY A 416 -0.08 -53.56 44.51
N LEU A 417 0.70 -54.05 43.53
CA LEU A 417 0.18 -54.74 42.35
C LEU A 417 0.22 -56.25 42.58
N GLY A 418 -0.92 -56.90 42.29
CA GLY A 418 -1.01 -58.35 42.31
C GLY A 418 -0.42 -59.03 41.07
N LYS A 419 -0.40 -60.36 41.03
CA LYS A 419 -0.08 -61.09 39.80
C LYS A 419 -1.06 -60.71 38.68
N GLY A 420 -0.51 -60.32 37.53
CA GLY A 420 -1.32 -60.00 36.36
C GLY A 420 -0.53 -59.34 35.23
N LYS A 421 -1.23 -59.08 34.13
CA LYS A 421 -0.75 -58.19 33.07
C LYS A 421 -1.37 -56.82 33.29
N TYR A 422 -0.56 -55.78 33.15
CA TYR A 422 -0.99 -54.41 33.40
C TYR A 422 -0.76 -53.54 32.18
N LYS A 423 -1.69 -52.60 31.96
CA LYS A 423 -1.55 -51.52 30.98
C LYS A 423 -1.52 -50.19 31.73
N ILE A 424 -0.49 -49.40 31.46
CA ILE A 424 -0.29 -48.08 32.06
C ILE A 424 -0.52 -47.03 30.98
N LYS A 425 -1.22 -45.96 31.31
CA LYS A 425 -1.21 -44.73 30.51
C LYS A 425 -0.71 -43.59 31.38
N VAL A 426 0.05 -42.69 30.79
CA VAL A 426 0.55 -41.48 31.43
C VAL A 426 -0.03 -40.27 30.71
N LYS A 427 -0.34 -39.22 31.45
CA LYS A 427 -0.64 -37.89 30.91
C LYS A 427 0.01 -36.82 31.75
N ASP A 428 0.17 -35.63 31.19
CA ASP A 428 0.59 -34.46 31.97
C ASP A 428 -0.60 -33.72 32.61
N SER A 429 -0.28 -32.65 33.36
CA SER A 429 -1.24 -31.79 34.06
C SER A 429 -2.14 -30.96 33.14
N GLN A 430 -1.82 -30.86 31.85
CA GLN A 430 -2.67 -30.24 30.82
C GLN A 430 -3.56 -31.26 30.10
N GLY A 431 -3.51 -32.53 30.52
CA GLY A 431 -4.29 -33.62 29.96
C GLY A 431 -3.71 -34.19 28.66
N CYS A 432 -2.46 -33.88 28.32
CA CYS A 432 -1.79 -34.44 27.16
C CYS A 432 -1.37 -35.88 27.45
N LEU A 433 -1.98 -36.84 26.76
CA LEU A 433 -1.65 -38.25 26.89
C LEU A 433 -0.31 -38.54 26.24
N ALA A 434 0.47 -39.40 26.89
CA ALA A 434 1.67 -39.96 26.28
C ALA A 434 1.30 -40.80 25.06
N LYS A 435 2.03 -40.61 23.97
CA LYS A 435 1.78 -41.25 22.68
C LYS A 435 3.05 -41.81 22.07
#